data_AF-A0A0F3M4X1-F1
#
_entry.id   AF-A0A0F3M4X1-F1
#
_cell.length_a   1.000
_cell.length_b   1.000
_cell.length_c   1.000
_cell.angle_alpha   90.00
_cell.angle_beta   90.00
_cell.angle_gamma   90.00
#
_symmetry.space_group_name_H-M   'P 1'
#
loop_
_entity.id
_entity.type
_entity.pdbx_description
1 polymer ?
#
loop_
_entity_poly.entity_id
_entity_poly.type
_entity_poly.pdbx_seq_one_letter_code
_entity_poly.pdbx_strand_id
1 'polypeptide(L)'
;MGKTALGVNLAINACKYFLTKKNTKDNVVPSVGFFSLEMSSQQISTRILSIESEINSSALFNGKIDEQDVDKLKTVQDEIQKVEFFYR
;
A
#
# COMPACT_ATOMS: atom_id res chain seq x y z
N MET A 1 -16.09 6.50 9.52
CA MET A 1 -15.93 5.08 9.90
C MET A 1 -15.47 4.24 8.69
N GLY A 2 -14.22 3.76 8.69
CA GLY A 2 -13.71 2.63 7.88
C GLY A 2 -13.60 2.70 6.35
N LYS A 3 -14.45 3.47 5.65
CA LYS A 3 -14.62 3.38 4.18
C LYS A 3 -13.32 3.46 3.39
N THR A 4 -12.51 4.48 3.65
CA THR A 4 -11.26 4.67 2.94
C THR A 4 -10.24 3.60 3.30
N ALA A 5 -10.19 3.15 4.56
CA ALA A 5 -9.31 2.06 4.96
C ALA A 5 -9.66 0.76 4.23
N LEU A 6 -10.96 0.45 4.11
CA LEU A 6 -11.46 -0.68 3.34
C LEU A 6 -11.12 -0.54 1.85
N GLY A 7 -11.35 0.63 1.25
CA GLY A 7 -11.07 0.86 -0.17
C GLY A 7 -9.59 0.71 -0.52
N VAL A 8 -8.71 1.28 0.30
CA VAL A 8 -7.25 1.16 0.12
C VAL A 8 -6.80 -0.30 0.30
N ASN A 9 -7.30 -0.98 1.34
CA ASN A 9 -6.95 -2.38 1.59
C ASN A 9 -7.38 -3.30 0.45
N LEU A 10 -8.59 -3.11 -0.08
CA LEU A 10 -9.10 -3.87 -1.22
C LEU A 10 -8.23 -3.63 -2.48
N ALA A 11 -7.86 -2.38 -2.74
CA ALA A 11 -7.05 -2.02 -3.91
C ALA A 11 -5.65 -2.64 -3.86
N ILE A 12 -4.97 -2.58 -2.71
CA ILE A 12 -3.64 -3.19 -2.54
C ILE A 12 -3.70 -4.72 -2.66
N ASN A 13 -4.69 -5.35 -2.05
CA ASN A 13 -4.87 -6.80 -2.17
C ASN A 13 -5.17 -7.25 -3.60
N ALA A 14 -5.93 -6.45 -4.37
CA ALA A 14 -6.14 -6.70 -5.79
C ALA A 14 -4.83 -6.67 -6.59
N CYS A 15 -3.97 -5.66 -6.37
CA CYS A 15 -2.67 -5.61 -7.04
C CYS A 15 -1.77 -6.78 -6.67
N LYS A 16 -1.73 -7.17 -5.38
CA LYS A 16 -0.97 -8.35 -4.93
C LYS A 16 -1.48 -9.62 -5.60
N TYR A 17 -2.79 -9.81 -5.69
CA TYR A 17 -3.39 -10.94 -6.39
C TYR A 17 -2.96 -10.97 -7.86
N PHE A 18 -3.02 -9.84 -8.57
CA PHE A 18 -2.57 -9.75 -9.95
C PHE A 18 -1.08 -10.06 -10.12
N LEU A 19 -0.23 -9.62 -9.18
CA LEU A 19 1.18 -9.94 -9.18
C LEU A 19 1.43 -11.46 -9.06
N THR A 20 0.66 -12.17 -8.22
CA THR A 20 0.78 -13.65 -8.13
C THR A 20 0.32 -14.38 -9.40
N LYS A 21 -0.61 -13.78 -10.16
CA LYS A 21 -1.15 -14.34 -11.42
C LYS A 21 -0.30 -14.05 -12.65
N LYS A 22 0.75 -13.21 -12.53
CA LYS A 22 1.69 -12.86 -13.60
C LYS A 22 2.29 -14.08 -14.31
N ASN A 23 2.42 -15.21 -13.62
CA ASN A 23 2.94 -16.47 -14.19
C ASN A 23 1.95 -17.24 -15.08
N THR A 24 0.72 -16.76 -15.26
CA THR A 24 -0.31 -17.45 -16.05
C THR A 24 -0.63 -16.70 -17.34
N LYS A 25 -0.05 -17.21 -18.43
CA LYS A 25 -0.46 -17.08 -19.85
C LYS A 25 -0.23 -15.77 -20.64
N ASP A 26 -0.24 -14.57 -20.07
CA ASP A 26 -0.17 -13.35 -20.93
C ASP A 26 0.87 -12.28 -20.56
N ASN A 27 1.72 -12.47 -19.54
CA ASN A 27 2.77 -11.50 -19.09
C ASN A 27 2.30 -10.07 -18.75
N VAL A 28 1.05 -9.71 -19.01
CA VAL A 28 0.44 -8.42 -18.66
C VAL A 28 -0.10 -8.52 -17.25
N VAL A 29 0.40 -7.66 -16.35
CA VAL A 29 -0.12 -7.53 -14.98
C VAL A 29 -1.18 -6.44 -14.98
N PRO A 30 -2.43 -6.73 -14.59
CA PRO A 30 -3.44 -5.70 -14.41
C PRO A 30 -3.02 -4.68 -13.35
N SER A 31 -3.23 -3.40 -13.64
CA SER A 31 -2.97 -2.28 -12.73
C SER A 31 -4.26 -1.79 -12.06
N VAL A 32 -4.15 -1.22 -10.85
CA VAL A 32 -5.28 -0.60 -10.15
C VAL A 32 -5.04 0.91 -10.02
N GLY A 33 -6.05 1.69 -10.41
CA GLY A 33 -6.11 3.14 -10.21
C GLY A 33 -7.05 3.50 -9.05
N PHE A 34 -6.56 4.28 -8.09
CA PHE A 34 -7.33 4.75 -6.94
C PHE A 34 -7.44 6.28 -6.92
N PHE A 35 -8.65 6.80 -6.93
CA PHE A 35 -8.91 8.24 -6.90
C PHE A 35 -9.51 8.64 -5.56
N SER A 36 -8.74 9.39 -4.79
CA SER A 36 -9.13 9.98 -3.53
C SER A 36 -9.54 11.44 -3.77
N LEU A 37 -10.80 11.76 -3.52
CA LEU A 37 -11.30 13.15 -3.63
C LEU A 37 -11.22 13.93 -2.31
N GLU A 38 -10.94 13.24 -1.21
CA GLU A 38 -10.95 13.82 0.14
C GLU A 38 -9.56 13.85 0.78
N MET A 39 -8.75 12.82 0.52
CA MET A 39 -7.41 12.67 1.12
C MET A 39 -6.33 12.87 0.06
N SER A 40 -5.23 13.49 0.45
CA SER A 40 -4.06 13.62 -0.43
C SER A 40 -3.38 12.28 -0.69
N SER A 41 -2.61 12.22 -1.78
CA SER A 41 -1.78 11.05 -2.11
C SER A 41 -0.86 10.67 -0.95
N GLN A 42 -0.24 11.63 -0.26
CA GLN A 42 0.60 11.36 0.92
C GLN A 42 -0.18 10.67 2.05
N GLN A 43 -1.41 11.13 2.34
CA GLN A 43 -2.22 10.50 3.38
C GLN A 43 -2.64 9.06 3.01
N ILE A 44 -2.83 8.79 1.72
CA ILE A 44 -3.07 7.44 1.21
C ILE A 44 -1.79 6.59 1.33
N SER A 45 -0.61 7.11 0.96
CA SER A 45 0.68 6.42 1.11
C SER A 45 0.96 6.01 2.55
N THR A 46 0.80 6.93 3.51
CA THR A 46 1.01 6.63 4.93
C THR A 46 0.05 5.54 5.43
N ARG A 47 -1.19 5.52 4.93
CA ARG A 47 -2.13 4.45 5.26
C ARG A 47 -1.71 3.11 4.68
N ILE A 48 -1.27 3.06 3.42
CA ILE A 48 -0.81 1.83 2.80
C ILE A 48 0.36 1.26 3.60
N LEU A 49 1.37 2.09 3.90
CA LEU A 49 2.52 1.68 4.70
C LEU A 49 2.08 1.19 6.09
N SER A 50 1.20 1.93 6.78
CA SER A 50 0.69 1.55 8.10
C SER A 50 -0.06 0.21 8.10
N ILE A 51 -0.87 -0.05 7.08
CA ILE A 51 -1.63 -1.31 6.93
C ILE A 51 -0.67 -2.47 6.66
N GLU A 52 0.28 -2.28 5.76
CA GLU A 52 1.17 -3.33 5.28
C GLU A 52 2.31 -3.65 6.23
N SER A 53 2.80 -2.65 6.97
CA SER A 53 3.86 -2.84 7.99
C SER A 53 3.32 -3.15 9.37
N GLU A 54 1.99 -3.10 9.56
CA GLU A 54 1.32 -3.19 10.87
C GLU A 54 1.81 -2.15 11.90
N ILE A 55 2.40 -1.04 11.44
CA ILE A 55 2.88 0.05 12.30
C ILE A 55 1.79 1.09 12.43
N ASN A 56 1.62 1.63 13.63
CA ASN A 56 0.62 2.67 13.89
C ASN A 56 0.85 3.92 13.01
N SER A 57 -0.17 4.36 12.28
CA SER A 57 -0.10 5.56 11.43
C SER A 57 0.36 6.83 12.17
N SER A 58 -0.02 7.01 13.44
CA SER A 58 0.44 8.13 14.28
C SER A 58 1.91 8.00 14.68
N ALA A 59 2.43 6.78 14.82
CA ALA A 59 3.85 6.56 15.09
C ALA A 59 4.69 6.90 13.86
N LEU A 60 4.24 6.46 12.68
CA LEU A 60 4.87 6.82 11.39
C LEU A 60 4.89 8.34 11.17
N PHE A 61 3.77 9.02 11.42
CA PHE A 61 3.69 10.46 11.23
C PHE A 61 4.58 11.25 12.20
N ASN A 62 4.69 10.80 13.44
CA ASN A 62 5.47 11.48 14.47
C ASN A 62 6.93 11.01 14.54
N GLY A 63 7.37 10.11 13.65
CA GLY A 63 8.72 9.55 13.65
C GLY A 63 9.06 8.71 14.89
N LYS A 64 8.04 8.20 15.61
CA LYS A 64 8.21 7.36 16.80
C LYS A 64 8.30 5.89 16.39
N ILE A 65 9.31 5.56 15.60
CA ILE A 65 9.58 4.20 15.10
C ILE A 65 10.94 3.73 15.59
N ASP A 66 11.05 2.44 15.90
CA ASP A 66 12.34 1.83 16.26
C ASP A 66 13.09 1.34 15.02
N GLU A 67 14.31 0.82 15.19
CA GLU A 67 15.10 0.30 14.06
C GLU A 67 14.42 -0.90 13.37
N GLN A 68 13.69 -1.73 14.13
CA GLN A 68 13.00 -2.89 13.57
C GLN A 68 11.83 -2.47 12.67
N ASP A 69 11.10 -1.44 13.09
CA ASP A 69 10.03 -0.80 12.33
C ASP A 69 10.57 -0.14 11.07
N VAL A 70 11.74 0.49 11.13
CA VAL A 70 12.40 1.06 9.94
C VAL A 70 12.73 -0.02 8.92
N ASP A 71 13.26 -1.16 9.34
CA ASP A 71 13.61 -2.24 8.41
C ASP A 71 12.37 -2.95 7.85
N LYS A 72 11.30 -3.08 8.65
CA LYS A 72 9.99 -3.52 8.16
C LYS A 72 9.44 -2.56 7.11
N LEU A 73 9.52 -1.25 7.33
CA LEU A 73 9.04 -0.24 6.39
C LEU A 73 9.78 -0.31 5.06
N LYS A 74 11.11 -0.47 5.07
CA LYS A 74 11.88 -0.66 3.84
C LYS A 74 11.43 -1.89 3.07
N THR A 75 11.26 -3.02 3.77
CA THR A 75 10.81 -4.27 3.16
C THR A 75 9.43 -4.10 2.51
N VAL A 76 8.49 -3.52 3.24
CA VAL A 76 7.13 -3.24 2.75
C VAL A 76 7.14 -2.25 1.59
N GLN A 77 7.97 -1.22 1.65
CA GLN A 77 8.14 -0.26 0.55
C GLN A 77 8.62 -0.97 -0.72
N ASP A 78 9.62 -1.85 -0.62
CA ASP A 78 10.13 -2.62 -1.76
C ASP A 78 9.08 -3.58 -2.34
N GLU A 79 8.19 -4.12 -1.50
CA GLU A 79 7.05 -4.93 -1.95
C GLU A 79 5.99 -4.09 -2.65
N ILE A 80 5.64 -2.93 -2.10
CA ILE A 80 4.64 -2.04 -2.69
C ILE A 80 5.14 -1.47 -4.02
N GLN A 81 6.45 -1.20 -4.16
CA GLN A 81 7.01 -0.75 -5.44
C GLN A 81 6.87 -1.77 -6.57
N LYS A 82 6.71 -3.06 -6.26
CA LYS A 82 6.50 -4.12 -7.25
C LYS A 82 5.05 -4.23 -7.70
N VAL A 83 4.11 -3.61 -6.99
CA VAL A 83 2.70 -3.63 -7.38
C VAL A 83 2.37 -2.48 -8.34
N GLU A 84 1.59 -2.79 -9.36
CA GLU A 84 1.10 -1.80 -10.35
C GLU A 84 -0.08 -1.00 -9.75
N PHE A 85 0.20 -0.21 -8.70
CA PHE A 85 -0.78 0.61 -7.98
C PHE A 85 -0.57 2.11 -8.23
N PHE A 86 -1.57 2.77 -8.83
CA PHE A 86 -1.56 4.19 -9.14
C PHE A 86 -2.63 4.89 -8.31
N TYR A 87 -2.28 6.02 -7.68
CA TYR A 87 -3.24 6.74 -6.84
C TYR A 87 -3.04 8.25 -6.89
N ARG A 88 -4.15 8.97 -6.78
CA ARG A 88 -4.19 10.43 -6.71
C ARG A 88 -5.16 10.89 -5.64
#